data_AF-A0A816N3P1-F1
#
_entry.id   AF-A0A816N3P1-F1
#
_cell.length_a   1.000
_cell.length_b   1.000
_cell.length_c   1.000
_cell.angle_alpha   90.00
_cell.angle_beta   90.00
_cell.angle_gamma   90.00
#
_symmetry.space_group_name_H-M   'P 1'
#
loop_
_entity.id
_entity.type
_entity.pdbx_description
1 polymer ?
#
loop_
_entity_poly.entity_id
_entity_poly.type
_entity_poly.pdbx_seq_one_letter_code
_entity_poly.pdbx_strand_id
1 'polypeptide(L)'
;SGIVIFLNHTTYSTGSYPISVAVVDVNSDNKPDIIVANAYSNTVGVLLNTGRGTFLTQTTYAIGSYPYSVTVVDVNNDNKPDIIVANRN
;
A
#
# COMPACT_ATOMS: atom_id res chain seq x y z
N SER A 1 -9.92 22.22 18.53
CA SER A 1 -10.59 21.00 18.03
C SER A 1 -10.84 21.17 16.55
N GLY A 2 -10.09 20.47 15.70
CA GLY A 2 -10.27 20.54 14.24
C GLY A 2 -11.54 19.81 13.83
N ILE A 3 -12.40 20.45 13.06
CA ILE A 3 -13.52 19.79 12.42
C ILE A 3 -12.95 18.78 11.40
N VAL A 4 -13.40 17.54 11.47
CA VAL A 4 -13.10 16.53 10.45
C VAL A 4 -14.13 16.67 9.35
N ILE A 5 -13.69 17.04 8.15
CA ILE A 5 -14.51 17.01 6.94
C ILE A 5 -14.06 15.85 6.05
N PHE A 6 -15.01 15.07 5.55
CA PHE A 6 -14.76 14.12 4.48
C PHE A 6 -14.89 14.86 3.15
N LEU A 7 -13.79 14.94 2.39
CA LEU A 7 -13.80 15.49 1.04
C LEU A 7 -14.32 14.43 0.05
N ASN A 8 -14.58 14.85 -1.19
CA ASN A 8 -14.85 13.90 -2.28
C ASN A 8 -13.71 12.89 -2.39
N HIS A 9 -14.06 11.61 -2.39
CA HIS A 9 -13.08 10.55 -2.57
C HIS A 9 -12.61 10.50 -4.02
N THR A 10 -11.34 10.16 -4.21
CA THR A 10 -10.80 9.77 -5.52
C THR A 10 -10.57 8.27 -5.51
N THR A 11 -11.00 7.60 -6.58
CA THR A 11 -10.81 6.15 -6.74
C THR A 11 -9.50 5.86 -7.45
N TYR A 12 -8.74 4.89 -6.95
CA TYR A 12 -7.54 4.38 -7.61
C TYR A 12 -7.74 2.90 -7.94
N SER A 13 -7.48 2.55 -9.19
CA SER A 13 -7.51 1.15 -9.60
C SER A 13 -6.40 0.37 -8.91
N THR A 14 -6.75 -0.83 -8.46
CA THR A 14 -5.82 -1.79 -7.83
C THR A 14 -5.98 -3.16 -8.51
N GLY A 15 -5.45 -4.22 -7.88
CA GLY A 15 -5.72 -5.59 -8.31
C GLY A 15 -7.11 -6.08 -7.92
N SER A 16 -7.37 -7.35 -8.21
CA SER A 16 -8.64 -8.01 -7.92
C SER A 16 -8.74 -8.39 -6.44
N TYR A 17 -9.89 -8.09 -5.85
CA TYR A 17 -10.23 -8.37 -4.45
C TYR A 17 -9.17 -7.82 -3.46
N PRO A 18 -8.98 -6.49 -3.39
CA PRO A 18 -8.10 -5.87 -2.40
C PRO A 18 -8.69 -6.04 -0.99
N ILE A 19 -7.90 -6.57 -0.04
CA ILE A 19 -8.41 -6.91 1.30
C ILE A 19 -7.63 -6.32 2.47
N SER A 20 -6.44 -5.77 2.23
CA SER A 20 -5.63 -5.14 3.27
C SER A 20 -4.85 -3.96 2.68
N VAL A 21 -4.64 -2.92 3.50
CA VAL A 21 -3.92 -1.71 3.13
C VAL A 21 -2.97 -1.29 4.26
N ALA A 22 -1.80 -0.79 3.90
CA ALA A 22 -0.86 -0.11 4.79
C ALA A 22 -0.41 1.23 4.18
N VAL A 23 0.02 2.15 5.03
CA VAL A 23 0.47 3.50 4.64
C VAL A 23 1.82 3.80 5.28
N VAL A 24 2.80 4.13 4.44
CA VAL A 24 4.17 4.49 4.84
C VAL A 24 4.88 5.11 3.63
N ASP A 25 5.88 5.95 3.86
CA ASP A 25 6.77 6.44 2.80
C ASP A 25 7.76 5.33 2.41
N VAL A 26 7.50 4.62 1.31
CA VAL A 26 8.34 3.47 0.90
C VAL A 26 9.51 3.88 0.02
N ASN A 27 9.51 5.09 -0.51
CA ASN A 27 10.53 5.57 -1.44
C ASN A 27 11.43 6.69 -0.84
N SER A 28 11.21 7.04 0.43
CA SER A 28 11.96 8.06 1.17
C SER A 28 11.83 9.48 0.61
N ASP A 29 10.67 9.82 0.06
CA ASP A 29 10.39 11.16 -0.49
C ASP A 29 9.60 12.08 0.46
N ASN A 30 9.41 11.65 1.71
CA ASN A 30 8.63 12.27 2.78
C ASN A 30 7.12 12.36 2.48
N LYS A 31 6.58 11.47 1.64
CA LYS A 31 5.16 11.39 1.36
C LYS A 31 4.65 9.99 1.65
N PRO A 32 3.63 9.83 2.51
CA PRO A 32 3.06 8.51 2.75
C PRO A 32 2.45 7.93 1.46
N ASP A 33 2.92 6.75 1.08
CA ASP A 33 2.43 5.94 -0.03
C ASP A 33 1.39 4.92 0.46
N ILE A 34 0.71 4.27 -0.49
CA ILE A 34 -0.29 3.23 -0.20
C ILE A 34 0.22 1.87 -0.68
N ILE A 35 0.13 0.86 0.18
CA ILE A 35 0.43 -0.53 -0.12
C ILE A 35 -0.86 -1.33 0.00
N VAL A 36 -1.19 -2.12 -1.02
CA VAL A 36 -2.46 -2.88 -1.09
C VAL A 36 -2.18 -4.35 -1.34
N ALA A 37 -2.77 -5.23 -0.53
CA ALA A 37 -2.81 -6.67 -0.78
C ALA A 37 -4.01 -7.03 -1.66
N ASN A 38 -3.76 -7.52 -2.87
CA ASN A 38 -4.77 -7.88 -3.86
C ASN A 38 -4.94 -9.41 -3.88
N ALA A 39 -5.90 -9.92 -3.11
CA ALA A 39 -5.99 -11.35 -2.81
C ALA A 39 -6.21 -12.23 -4.05
N TYR A 40 -7.08 -11.83 -4.98
CA TYR A 40 -7.35 -12.63 -6.17
C TYR A 40 -6.36 -12.38 -7.31
N SER A 41 -5.59 -11.29 -7.23
CA SER A 41 -4.47 -11.05 -8.14
C SER A 41 -3.17 -11.72 -7.70
N ASN A 42 -3.08 -12.25 -6.47
CA ASN A 42 -1.84 -12.80 -5.90
C ASN A 42 -0.67 -11.79 -5.90
N THR A 43 -1.00 -10.51 -5.72
CA THR A 43 -0.02 -9.41 -5.72
C THR A 43 -0.17 -8.52 -4.49
N VAL A 44 0.93 -7.89 -4.11
CA VAL A 44 0.89 -6.58 -3.46
C VAL A 44 1.08 -5.54 -4.53
N GLY A 45 0.44 -4.38 -4.40
CA GLY A 45 0.90 -3.25 -5.19
C GLY A 45 1.00 -1.96 -4.39
N VAL A 46 1.88 -1.11 -4.88
CA VAL A 46 2.32 0.14 -4.28
C VAL A 46 1.83 1.29 -5.14
N LEU A 47 1.12 2.23 -4.54
CA LEU A 47 0.70 3.48 -5.17
C LEU A 47 1.51 4.61 -4.54
N LEU A 48 2.38 5.22 -5.33
CA LEU A 48 3.25 6.30 -4.86
C LEU A 48 2.49 7.62 -4.82
N ASN A 49 2.68 8.39 -3.76
CA ASN A 49 2.05 9.68 -3.56
C ASN A 49 2.78 10.76 -4.36
N THR A 50 2.03 11.54 -5.15
CA THR A 50 2.61 12.62 -5.96
C THR A 50 2.91 13.88 -5.14
N GLY A 51 2.40 13.97 -3.90
CA GLY A 51 2.46 15.17 -3.06
C GLY A 51 1.39 16.21 -3.40
N ARG A 52 0.51 15.91 -4.36
CA ARG A 52 -0.56 16.80 -4.82
C ARG A 52 -1.96 16.30 -4.42
N GLY A 53 -2.02 15.45 -3.40
CA GLY A 53 -3.25 14.77 -2.99
C GLY A 53 -3.68 13.67 -3.96
N THR A 54 -2.78 13.22 -4.85
CA THR A 54 -3.04 12.13 -5.80
C THR A 54 -1.96 11.06 -5.76
N PHE A 55 -2.30 9.86 -6.23
CA PHE A 55 -1.37 8.73 -6.32
C PHE A 55 -1.11 8.34 -7.78
N LEU A 56 0.09 7.81 -8.04
CA LEU A 56 0.44 7.19 -9.31
C LEU A 56 -0.28 5.85 -9.49
N THR A 57 -0.29 5.36 -10.73
CA THR A 57 -0.74 4.00 -11.05
C THR A 57 0.04 2.99 -10.21
N GLN A 58 -0.67 1.96 -9.73
CA GLN A 58 -0.09 0.93 -8.88
C GLN A 58 1.05 0.18 -9.60
N THR A 59 2.19 0.03 -8.92
CA THR A 59 3.23 -0.94 -9.28
C THR A 59 2.97 -2.23 -8.52
N THR A 60 2.95 -3.39 -9.19
CA THR A 60 2.58 -4.66 -8.57
C THR A 60 3.74 -5.64 -8.45
N TYR A 61 3.78 -6.37 -7.34
CA TYR A 61 4.74 -7.42 -7.02
C TYR A 61 3.99 -8.71 -6.73
N ALA A 62 4.38 -9.81 -7.37
CA ALA A 62 3.82 -11.13 -7.09
C ALA A 62 4.38 -11.67 -5.78
N ILE A 63 3.51 -12.19 -4.91
CA ILE A 63 3.90 -12.55 -3.53
C ILE A 63 3.27 -13.86 -3.03
N GLY A 64 2.81 -14.73 -3.94
CA GLY A 64 2.14 -16.00 -3.60
C GLY A 64 0.62 -15.88 -3.50
N SER A 65 -0.02 -17.01 -3.19
CA SER A 65 -1.48 -17.18 -3.33
C SER A 65 -2.25 -16.47 -2.22
N TYR A 66 -3.29 -15.72 -2.57
CA TYR A 66 -4.23 -15.08 -1.63
C TYR A 66 -3.53 -14.31 -0.49
N PRO A 67 -2.89 -13.17 -0.76
CA PRO A 67 -2.40 -12.31 0.32
C PRO A 67 -3.52 -11.73 1.17
N TYR A 68 -3.43 -11.94 2.49
CA TYR A 68 -4.44 -11.59 3.48
C TYR A 68 -4.18 -10.30 4.23
N SER A 69 -2.94 -10.06 4.62
CA SER A 69 -2.58 -8.92 5.45
C SER A 69 -1.24 -8.38 5.03
N VAL A 70 -1.14 -7.06 4.94
CA VAL A 70 0.12 -6.35 4.75
C VAL A 70 0.42 -5.50 5.97
N THR A 71 1.67 -5.51 6.41
CA THR A 71 2.22 -4.57 7.39
C THR A 71 3.55 -4.05 6.89
N VAL A 72 3.99 -2.92 7.43
CA VAL A 72 5.24 -2.28 7.03
C VAL A 72 6.01 -1.85 8.26
N VAL A 73 7.29 -2.22 8.32
CA VAL A 73 8.23 -1.91 9.41
C VAL A 73 9.65 -2.14 8.88
N ASP A 74 10.62 -1.37 9.34
CA ASP A 74 12.03 -1.67 9.11
C ASP A 74 12.43 -2.88 9.98
N VAL A 75 12.50 -4.07 9.39
CA VAL A 75 12.84 -5.31 10.13
C VAL A 75 14.34 -5.54 10.20
N ASN A 76 15.10 -4.94 9.29
CA ASN A 76 16.52 -5.21 9.10
C ASN A 76 17.43 -4.08 9.62
N ASN A 77 16.83 -3.00 10.12
CA ASN A 77 17.47 -1.77 10.63
C ASN A 77 18.32 -1.03 9.59
N ASP A 78 17.91 -1.02 8.32
CA ASP A 78 18.60 -0.24 7.26
C ASP A 78 18.01 1.17 7.04
N ASN A 79 17.06 1.58 7.89
CA ASN A 79 16.27 2.80 7.79
C ASN A 79 15.38 2.86 6.54
N LYS A 80 15.03 1.72 5.94
CA LYS A 80 14.02 1.63 4.90
C LYS A 80 12.89 0.70 5.36
N PRO A 81 11.63 1.07 5.10
CA PRO A 81 10.52 0.21 5.47
C PRO A 81 10.50 -1.09 4.66
N ASP A 82 10.39 -2.22 5.33
CA ASP A 82 10.16 -3.53 4.70
C ASP A 82 8.66 -3.87 4.66
N ILE A 83 8.20 -4.37 3.52
CA ILE A 83 6.81 -4.84 3.33
C ILE A 83 6.72 -6.31 3.71
N ILE A 84 5.91 -6.63 4.72
CA ILE A 84 5.67 -8.01 5.19
C ILE A 84 4.24 -8.39 4.83
N VAL A 85 4.08 -9.57 4.24
CA VAL A 85 2.78 -10.05 3.76
C VAL A 85 2.51 -11.47 4.23
N ALA A 86 1.34 -11.68 4.83
CA ALA A 86 0.82 -13.01 5.12
C ALA A 86 -0.05 -13.47 3.94
N ASN A 87 0.21 -14.66 3.41
CA ASN A 87 -0.50 -15.27 2.28
C ASN A 87 -0.95 -16.71 2.63
N ARG A 88 -1.60 -17.39 1.69
CA ARG A 88 -1.88 -18.83 1.76
C ARG A 88 -0.77 -19.62 1.07
N ASN A 89 -0.44 -20.77 1.66
CA ASN A 89 0.37 -21.80 1.03
C ASN A 89 -0.43 -22.59 -0.01
#